data_AF-A0A7W6S108-F1
#
_entry.id   AF-A0A7W6S108-F1
#
_cell.length_a   1.000
_cell.length_b   1.000
_cell.length_c   1.000
_cell.angle_alpha   90.00
_cell.angle_beta   90.00
_cell.angle_gamma   90.00
#
_symmetry.space_group_name_H-M   'P 1'
#
loop_
_entity.id
_entity.type
_entity.pdbx_description
1 polymer ?
#
loop_
_entity_poly.entity_id
_entity_poly.type
_entity_poly.pdbx_seq_one_letter_code
_entity_poly.pdbx_strand_id
1 'polypeptide(L)'
;MADDQTESPIQLRLVSTSLGLKIPYTPIGVSVLSSTYLQFKMGKDTYLYGIGVPIDAGSGALFIGSVATDYFTIRHNAKRQARIPRMHGLEAEIKISGLVVGGYGKIDIDLQVFDEFADKNNPLLKVNRQNQAAEGILAFDLTMSGTLLKFEKKKEQGD
;
A
#
# COMPACT_ATOMS: atom_id res chain seq x y z
N MET A 1 27.91 13.83 -21.76
CA MET A 1 26.59 13.36 -22.23
C MET A 1 26.22 12.19 -21.35
N ALA A 2 25.38 12.42 -20.34
CA ALA A 2 24.87 11.33 -19.52
C ALA A 2 23.71 10.70 -20.29
N ASP A 3 23.77 9.40 -20.53
CA ASP A 3 22.66 8.62 -21.05
C ASP A 3 21.46 8.85 -20.12
N ASP A 4 20.48 9.60 -20.62
CA ASP A 4 19.16 9.73 -20.03
C ASP A 4 18.44 8.42 -20.33
N GLN A 5 18.85 7.34 -19.66
CA GLN A 5 18.07 6.12 -19.61
C GLN A 5 16.79 6.47 -18.89
N THR A 6 15.76 6.80 -19.66
CA THR A 6 14.38 6.92 -19.17
C THR A 6 13.98 5.59 -18.55
N GLU A 7 14.26 5.43 -17.26
CA GLU A 7 13.73 4.35 -16.45
C GLU A 7 12.22 4.33 -16.65
N SER A 8 11.69 3.16 -17.05
CA SER A 8 10.26 3.01 -17.27
C SER A 8 9.50 3.46 -16.01
N PRO A 9 8.48 4.32 -16.14
CA PRO A 9 7.78 4.85 -14.98
C PRO A 9 7.17 3.70 -14.18
N ILE A 10 7.45 3.69 -12.87
CA ILE A 10 6.84 2.74 -11.95
C ILE A 10 5.45 3.27 -11.63
N GLN A 11 4.44 2.42 -11.81
CA GLN A 11 3.07 2.71 -11.42
C GLN A 11 2.70 1.87 -10.20
N LEU A 12 1.93 2.46 -9.29
CA LEU A 12 1.41 1.81 -8.10
C LEU A 12 -0.11 1.86 -8.12
N ARG A 13 -0.73 0.76 -7.70
CA ARG A 13 -2.14 0.67 -7.36
C ARG A 13 -2.27 0.09 -5.96
N LEU A 14 -3.13 0.69 -5.15
CA LEU A 14 -3.45 0.21 -3.82
C LEU A 14 -4.86 -0.39 -3.81
N VAL A 15 -5.01 -1.55 -3.18
CA VAL A 15 -6.29 -2.17 -2.89
C VAL A 15 -6.29 -2.58 -1.43
N SER A 16 -7.15 -1.99 -0.60
CA SER A 16 -7.29 -2.32 0.80
C SER A 16 -8.72 -2.75 1.11
N THR A 17 -8.87 -3.83 1.85
CA THR A 17 -10.14 -4.29 2.40
C THR A 17 -9.93 -4.57 3.88
N SER A 18 -10.74 -3.95 4.71
CA SER A 18 -10.66 -3.96 6.15
C SER A 18 -12.05 -4.01 6.76
N LEU A 19 -12.20 -4.87 7.75
CA LEU A 19 -13.38 -5.01 8.58
C LEU A 19 -12.91 -5.29 10.00
N GLY A 20 -13.35 -4.48 10.94
CA GLY A 20 -13.07 -4.73 12.35
C GLY A 20 -13.94 -3.94 13.29
N LEU A 21 -13.80 -4.27 14.56
CA LEU A 21 -14.45 -3.62 15.67
C LEU A 21 -13.38 -2.99 16.55
N LYS A 22 -13.56 -1.76 16.97
CA LYS A 22 -12.68 -1.10 17.93
C LYS A 22 -13.51 -0.61 19.11
N ILE A 23 -13.01 -0.76 20.33
CA ILE A 23 -13.73 -0.23 21.48
C ILE A 23 -13.44 1.29 21.52
N PRO A 24 -14.46 2.16 21.38
CA PRO A 24 -14.25 3.60 21.35
C PRO A 24 -13.42 4.09 22.54
N TYR A 25 -12.56 5.08 22.31
CA TYR A 25 -11.67 5.68 23.33
C TYR A 25 -10.66 4.72 23.97
N THR A 26 -10.47 3.53 23.40
CA THR A 26 -9.41 2.60 23.81
C THR A 26 -8.51 2.27 22.61
N PRO A 27 -7.25 1.86 22.84
CA PRO A 27 -6.39 1.33 21.79
C PRO A 27 -6.77 -0.11 21.40
N ILE A 28 -7.80 -0.70 22.01
CA ILE A 28 -8.16 -2.10 21.82
C ILE A 28 -9.12 -2.21 20.64
N GLY A 29 -8.67 -2.86 19.57
CA GLY A 29 -9.47 -3.22 18.42
C GLY A 29 -9.19 -4.64 17.96
N VAL A 30 -10.22 -5.29 17.43
CA VAL A 30 -10.15 -6.60 16.79
C VAL A 30 -10.40 -6.39 15.30
N SER A 31 -9.35 -6.59 14.50
CA SER A 31 -9.50 -6.73 13.05
C SER A 31 -10.06 -8.12 12.76
N VAL A 32 -11.23 -8.19 12.14
CA VAL A 32 -11.85 -9.46 11.73
C VAL A 32 -11.31 -9.90 10.38
N LEU A 33 -11.11 -8.94 9.48
CA LEU A 33 -10.51 -9.15 8.17
C LEU A 33 -9.70 -7.93 7.79
N SER A 34 -8.42 -8.11 7.51
CA SER A 34 -7.55 -7.05 6.98
C SER A 34 -6.66 -7.60 5.88
N SER A 35 -6.89 -7.12 4.67
CA SER A 35 -6.07 -7.46 3.52
C SER A 35 -5.78 -6.20 2.72
N THR A 36 -4.50 -5.85 2.61
CA THR A 36 -4.08 -4.78 1.72
C THR A 36 -3.02 -5.28 0.78
N TYR A 37 -3.22 -4.91 -0.48
CA TYR A 37 -2.40 -5.30 -1.60
C TYR A 37 -1.85 -4.05 -2.29
N LEU A 38 -0.56 -4.12 -2.60
CA LEU A 38 0.15 -3.17 -3.43
C LEU A 38 0.44 -3.85 -4.76
N GLN A 39 -0.03 -3.24 -5.84
CA GLN A 39 0.23 -3.72 -7.19
C GLN A 39 1.14 -2.71 -7.90
N PHE A 40 2.37 -3.13 -8.19
CA PHE A 40 3.34 -2.32 -8.91
C PHE A 40 3.39 -2.77 -10.37
N LYS A 41 3.41 -1.81 -11.30
CA LYS A 41 3.59 -2.07 -12.73
C LYS A 41 4.85 -1.36 -13.22
N MET A 42 5.70 -2.12 -13.89
CA MET A 42 6.97 -1.67 -14.46
C MET A 42 7.05 -2.15 -15.91
N GLY A 43 6.72 -1.28 -16.87
CA GLY A 43 6.59 -1.69 -18.26
C GLY A 43 5.51 -2.76 -18.45
N LYS A 44 5.92 -3.98 -18.84
CA LYS A 44 5.04 -5.15 -19.03
C LYS A 44 4.88 -6.00 -17.76
N ASP A 45 5.77 -5.84 -16.78
CA ASP A 45 5.79 -6.64 -15.57
C ASP A 45 4.84 -6.05 -14.51
N THR A 46 4.17 -6.93 -13.78
CA THR A 46 3.28 -6.57 -12.68
C THR A 46 3.64 -7.40 -11.45
N TYR A 47 3.85 -6.73 -10.32
CA TYR A 47 4.20 -7.34 -9.04
C TYR A 47 3.10 -7.07 -8.02
N LEU A 48 2.68 -8.10 -7.29
CA LEU A 48 1.65 -8.02 -6.28
C LEU A 48 2.25 -8.36 -4.91
N TYR A 49 2.13 -7.43 -3.97
CA TYR A 49 2.59 -7.60 -2.59
C TYR A 49 1.43 -7.41 -1.63
N GLY A 50 1.34 -8.26 -0.61
CA GLY A 50 0.43 -8.09 0.52
C GLY A 50 1.15 -7.58 1.75
N ILE A 51 0.46 -6.81 2.57
CA ILE A 51 0.89 -6.49 3.94
C ILE A 51 -0.08 -7.20 4.88
N GLY A 52 0.44 -8.15 5.66
CA GLY A 52 -0.36 -9.01 6.53
C GLY A 52 -0.08 -8.74 8.00
N VAL A 53 -0.69 -7.72 8.60
CA VAL A 53 -0.54 -7.36 10.03
C VAL A 53 -1.83 -6.64 10.50
N PRO A 54 -2.14 -6.61 11.82
CA PRO A 54 -3.23 -5.83 12.39
C PRO A 54 -3.35 -4.40 11.85
N ILE A 55 -4.59 -4.01 11.58
CA ILE A 55 -4.98 -2.65 11.24
C ILE A 55 -5.20 -1.86 12.52
N ASP A 56 -4.58 -0.70 12.64
CA ASP A 56 -5.04 0.34 13.56
C ASP A 56 -5.94 1.30 12.78
N ALA A 57 -7.24 1.17 12.98
CA ALA A 57 -8.24 2.10 12.50
C ALA A 57 -8.47 3.15 13.59
N GLY A 58 -8.57 4.43 13.25
CA GLY A 58 -8.67 5.57 14.19
C GLY A 58 -9.77 5.49 15.27
N SER A 59 -10.72 6.44 15.30
CA SER A 59 -11.84 6.42 16.25
C SER A 59 -13.09 5.79 15.61
N GLY A 60 -13.75 4.85 16.30
CA GLY A 60 -14.98 4.21 15.83
C GLY A 60 -15.24 2.85 16.46
N ALA A 61 -16.52 2.42 16.54
CA ALA A 61 -16.91 1.13 17.10
C ALA A 61 -16.82 -0.02 16.09
N LEU A 62 -17.16 0.28 14.83
CA LEU A 62 -17.12 -0.60 13.66
C LEU A 62 -16.43 0.16 12.55
N PHE A 63 -15.48 -0.49 11.88
CA PHE A 63 -14.82 0.08 10.73
C PHE A 63 -14.92 -0.89 9.55
N ILE A 64 -15.42 -0.38 8.42
CA ILE A 64 -15.49 -1.06 7.13
C ILE A 64 -14.78 -0.16 6.13
N GLY A 65 -13.63 -0.61 5.64
CA GLY A 65 -12.87 0.09 4.62
C GLY A 65 -12.68 -0.84 3.44
N SER A 66 -13.23 -0.51 2.27
CA SER A 66 -12.86 -1.18 1.02
C SER A 66 -12.52 -0.10 0.04
N VAL A 67 -11.25 0.06 -0.29
CA VAL A 67 -10.77 1.16 -1.11
C VAL A 67 -9.78 0.67 -2.14
N ALA A 68 -9.96 1.11 -3.38
CA ALA A 68 -9.04 0.83 -4.47
C ALA A 68 -8.71 2.12 -5.21
N THR A 69 -7.46 2.28 -5.62
CA THR A 69 -7.06 3.34 -6.55
C THR A 69 -6.94 2.81 -7.98
N ASP A 70 -6.90 3.74 -8.92
CA ASP A 70 -6.27 3.48 -10.22
C ASP A 70 -4.74 3.39 -10.08
N TYR A 71 -4.09 2.96 -11.16
CA TYR A 71 -2.64 3.05 -11.26
C TYR A 71 -2.20 4.50 -11.33
N PHE A 72 -1.30 4.89 -10.42
CA PHE A 72 -0.66 6.20 -10.43
C PHE A 72 0.86 6.06 -10.47
N THR A 73 1.51 6.96 -11.21
CA THR A 73 2.97 6.95 -11.33
C THR A 73 3.60 7.38 -10.01
N ILE A 74 4.54 6.58 -9.50
CA ILE A 74 5.34 6.93 -8.33
C ILE A 74 6.70 7.46 -8.77
N ARG A 75 7.13 8.56 -8.15
CA ARG A 75 8.52 9.02 -8.29
C ARG A 75 9.35 8.18 -7.33
N HIS A 76 10.34 7.49 -7.85
CA HIS A 76 11.26 6.69 -7.06
C HIS A 76 12.68 7.24 -7.25
N ASN A 77 13.49 7.20 -6.19
CA ASN A 77 14.88 7.61 -6.29
C ASN A 77 15.71 6.40 -6.73
N ALA A 78 16.14 6.39 -7.99
CA ALA A 78 16.97 5.34 -8.58
C ALA A 78 18.24 5.02 -7.76
N LYS A 79 18.72 5.95 -6.92
CA LYS A 79 19.94 5.81 -6.10
C LYS A 79 19.75 5.00 -4.81
N ARG A 80 18.52 4.79 -4.30
CA ARG A 80 18.25 4.10 -3.02
C ARG A 80 17.45 2.80 -3.19
N GLN A 81 17.76 2.08 -4.28
CA GLN A 81 17.14 0.86 -4.81
C GLN A 81 16.44 -0.09 -3.82
N ALA A 82 15.19 0.18 -3.43
CA ALA A 82 14.22 -0.91 -3.39
C ALA A 82 13.96 -1.33 -4.85
N ARG A 83 14.61 -2.40 -5.31
CA ARG A 83 14.20 -3.01 -6.57
C ARG A 83 12.84 -3.62 -6.32
N ILE A 84 11.78 -3.07 -6.93
CA ILE A 84 10.40 -3.56 -6.75
C ILE A 84 10.31 -5.10 -6.75
N PRO A 85 10.97 -5.85 -7.67
CA PRO A 85 10.92 -7.31 -7.68
C PRO A 85 11.47 -8.00 -6.41
N ARG A 86 12.28 -7.30 -5.62
CA ARG A 86 12.99 -7.77 -4.42
C ARG A 86 12.44 -7.18 -3.12
N MET A 87 11.20 -6.70 -3.13
CA MET A 87 10.56 -6.16 -1.92
C MET A 87 9.99 -7.23 -0.98
N HIS A 88 10.04 -8.51 -1.36
CA HIS A 88 9.55 -9.58 -0.50
C HIS A 88 10.40 -9.69 0.78
N GLY A 89 9.75 -9.80 1.93
CA GLY A 89 10.42 -9.86 3.23
C GLY A 89 10.74 -8.48 3.83
N LEU A 90 10.62 -7.40 3.04
CA LEU A 90 10.83 -6.06 3.55
C LEU A 90 9.64 -5.59 4.39
N GLU A 91 9.91 -4.77 5.40
CA GLU A 91 8.87 -4.13 6.20
C GLU A 91 8.29 -2.93 5.45
N ALA A 92 6.98 -2.79 5.45
CA ALA A 92 6.28 -1.66 4.85
C ALA A 92 5.31 -1.04 5.82
N GLU A 93 5.23 0.29 5.82
CA GLU A 93 4.21 1.06 6.50
C GLU A 93 3.36 1.78 5.47
N ILE A 94 2.05 1.63 5.56
CA ILE A 94 1.08 2.34 4.75
C ILE A 94 0.17 3.13 5.68
N LYS A 95 0.03 4.41 5.38
CA LYS A 95 -1.04 5.25 5.87
C LYS A 95 -1.95 5.65 4.71
N ILE A 96 -3.25 5.39 4.89
CA ILE A 96 -4.31 5.84 3.99
C ILE A 96 -5.18 6.79 4.78
N SER A 97 -5.32 8.02 4.30
CA SER A 97 -6.20 9.02 4.91
C SER A 97 -7.13 9.63 3.88
N GLY A 98 -8.27 10.13 4.30
CA GLY A 98 -9.26 10.76 3.43
C GLY A 98 -10.65 10.17 3.59
N LEU A 99 -11.52 10.48 2.62
CA LEU A 99 -12.94 10.13 2.67
C LEU A 99 -13.39 9.62 1.30
N VAL A 100 -13.95 8.42 1.29
CA VAL A 100 -14.61 7.81 0.13
C VAL A 100 -16.01 7.40 0.59
N VAL A 101 -17.02 8.12 0.10
CA VAL A 101 -18.44 7.90 0.45
C VAL A 101 -19.24 7.89 -0.84
N GLY A 102 -20.10 6.89 -1.02
CA GLY A 102 -20.91 6.76 -2.24
C GLY A 102 -20.15 6.19 -3.44
N GLY A 103 -19.06 5.45 -3.20
CA GLY A 103 -18.33 4.71 -4.24
C GLY A 103 -17.18 5.47 -4.88
N TYR A 104 -17.07 6.79 -4.69
CA TYR A 104 -15.99 7.62 -5.24
C TYR A 104 -15.49 8.63 -4.21
N GLY A 105 -14.19 8.92 -4.23
CA GLY A 105 -13.58 9.87 -3.33
C GLY A 105 -12.12 10.11 -3.65
N LYS A 106 -11.43 10.78 -2.74
CA LYS A 106 -9.99 10.98 -2.83
C LYS A 106 -9.31 10.63 -1.52
N ILE A 107 -8.16 9.99 -1.63
CA ILE A 107 -7.36 9.54 -0.50
C ILE A 107 -5.92 10.00 -0.66
N ASP A 108 -5.26 10.22 0.46
CA ASP A 108 -3.82 10.35 0.54
C ASP A 108 -3.21 8.99 0.88
N ILE A 109 -2.08 8.69 0.25
CA ILE A 109 -1.32 7.46 0.47
C ILE A 109 0.11 7.86 0.83
N ASP A 110 0.52 7.51 2.04
CA ASP A 110 1.92 7.50 2.47
C ASP A 110 2.35 6.03 2.56
N LEU A 111 3.24 5.59 1.68
CA LEU A 111 3.83 4.26 1.70
C LEU A 111 5.33 4.39 1.91
N GLN A 112 5.85 3.68 2.90
CA GLN A 112 7.27 3.60 3.21
C GLN A 112 7.68 2.14 3.29
N VAL A 113 8.80 1.79 2.69
CA VAL A 113 9.36 0.43 2.74
C VAL A 113 10.78 0.49 3.26
N PHE A 114 11.08 -0.38 4.21
CA PHE A 114 12.28 -0.41 5.01
C PHE A 114 13.01 -1.75 4.82
N ASP A 115 14.33 -1.72 4.93
CA ASP A 115 15.13 -2.95 5.12
C ASP A 115 14.88 -3.51 6.52
N GLU A 116 15.08 -4.81 6.72
CA GLU A 116 15.00 -5.48 8.04
C GLU A 116 15.95 -4.83 9.07
N PHE A 117 17.01 -4.17 8.59
CA PHE A 117 18.03 -3.47 9.39
C PHE A 117 17.99 -1.93 9.25
N ALA A 118 17.06 -1.37 8.47
CA ALA A 118 17.07 0.05 8.16
C ALA A 118 16.50 0.91 9.30
N ASP A 119 17.20 2.01 9.59
CA ASP A 119 16.64 3.13 10.33
C ASP A 119 15.32 3.59 9.69
N LYS A 120 14.24 3.68 10.48
CA LYS A 120 12.92 4.18 10.04
C LYS A 120 13.00 5.59 9.45
N ASN A 121 14.08 6.33 9.70
CA ASN A 121 14.33 7.64 9.09
C ASN A 121 14.82 7.56 7.63
N ASN A 122 15.15 6.36 7.11
CA ASN A 122 15.70 6.18 5.78
C ASN A 122 15.04 5.03 5.00
N PRO A 123 13.79 5.20 4.52
CA PRO A 123 13.10 4.17 3.73
C PRO A 123 13.76 3.95 2.37
N LEU A 124 13.77 2.69 1.91
CA LEU A 124 14.20 2.25 0.58
C LEU A 124 13.22 2.72 -0.52
N LEU A 125 11.93 2.76 -0.19
CA LEU A 125 10.89 3.35 -1.04
C LEU A 125 10.07 4.29 -0.18
N LYS A 126 9.89 5.52 -0.65
CA LYS A 126 8.95 6.48 -0.07
C LYS A 126 8.03 6.98 -1.17
N VAL A 127 6.74 6.72 -1.00
CA VAL A 127 5.67 7.26 -1.82
C VAL A 127 4.89 8.19 -0.91
N ASN A 128 5.01 9.49 -1.15
CA ASN A 128 4.14 10.48 -0.52
C ASN A 128 3.24 11.05 -1.63
N ARG A 129 2.00 10.54 -1.68
CA ARG A 129 1.03 10.96 -2.68
C ARG A 129 -0.21 11.47 -1.99
N GLN A 130 -0.43 12.76 -2.20
CA GLN A 130 -1.66 13.40 -1.80
C GLN A 130 -2.68 13.27 -2.93
N ASN A 131 -3.93 13.03 -2.56
CA ASN A 131 -5.11 13.26 -3.38
C ASN A 131 -5.26 12.32 -4.60
N GLN A 132 -5.15 11.01 -4.40
CA GLN A 132 -5.47 10.00 -5.42
C GLN A 132 -6.96 9.72 -5.47
N ALA A 133 -7.51 9.65 -6.70
CA ALA A 133 -8.87 9.16 -6.88
C ALA A 133 -8.96 7.71 -6.39
N ALA A 134 -10.02 7.42 -5.65
CA ALA A 134 -10.27 6.11 -5.12
C ALA A 134 -11.75 5.76 -5.19
N GLU A 135 -12.00 4.46 -5.34
CA GLU A 135 -13.33 3.89 -5.35
C GLU A 135 -13.57 3.06 -4.08
N GLY A 136 -14.83 3.02 -3.64
CA GLY A 136 -15.29 2.19 -2.53
C GLY A 136 -15.82 2.98 -1.32
N ILE A 137 -15.44 2.55 -0.11
CA ILE A 137 -15.87 3.10 1.17
C ILE A 137 -14.67 3.23 2.10
N LEU A 138 -14.38 4.45 2.55
CA LEU A 138 -13.38 4.75 3.56
C LEU A 138 -13.86 5.97 4.35
N ALA A 139 -14.05 5.83 5.65
CA ALA A 139 -14.55 6.91 6.52
C ALA A 139 -13.62 7.18 7.71
N PHE A 140 -12.38 6.70 7.64
CA PHE A 140 -11.41 6.75 8.73
C PHE A 140 -10.00 6.58 8.17
N ASP A 141 -9.02 7.10 8.90
CA ASP A 141 -7.62 6.86 8.59
C ASP A 141 -7.24 5.42 8.93
N LEU A 142 -6.52 4.79 8.01
CA LEU A 142 -5.97 3.45 8.12
C LEU A 142 -4.46 3.55 8.22
N THR A 143 -3.89 3.00 9.30
CA THR A 143 -2.44 2.76 9.36
C THR A 143 -2.20 1.27 9.50
N MET A 144 -1.22 0.80 8.73
CA MET A 144 -0.82 -0.59 8.67
C MET A 144 0.68 -0.67 8.54
N SER A 145 1.30 -1.59 9.26
CA SER A 145 2.73 -1.84 9.15
C SER A 145 2.96 -3.33 9.07
N GLY A 146 3.87 -3.82 8.24
CA GLY A 146 4.17 -5.25 8.20
C GLY A 146 5.04 -5.71 7.06
N THR A 147 5.40 -6.99 7.13
CA THR A 147 6.23 -7.65 6.14
C THR A 147 5.50 -7.80 4.80
N LEU A 148 6.18 -7.44 3.71
CA LEU A 148 5.68 -7.58 2.35
C LEU A 148 5.77 -9.03 1.87
N LEU A 149 4.61 -9.62 1.61
CA LEU A 149 4.48 -10.97 1.07
C LEU A 149 4.23 -10.89 -0.44
N LYS A 150 5.13 -11.47 -1.25
CA LYS A 150 4.96 -11.51 -2.70
C LYS A 150 3.94 -12.58 -3.05
N PHE A 151 2.89 -12.21 -3.77
CA PHE A 151 1.99 -13.17 -4.38
C PHE A 151 2.52 -13.50 -5.77
N GLU A 152 3.05 -14.71 -5.94
CA GLU A 152 3.43 -15.17 -7.27
C GLU A 152 2.17 -15.41 -8.10
N LYS A 153 2.17 -14.90 -9.33
CA LYS A 153 1.21 -15.33 -10.34
C LYS A 153 1.47 -16.81 -10.56
N LYS A 154 0.54 -17.70 -10.16
CA LYS A 154 0.52 -19.07 -10.72
C LYS A 154 0.55 -18.87 -12.23
N LYS A 155 1.62 -19.32 -12.90
CA LYS A 155 1.54 -19.55 -14.34
C LYS A 155 0.37 -20.51 -14.50
N GLU A 156 -0.69 -20.06 -15.16
CA GLU A 156 -1.58 -21.01 -15.81
C GLU A 156 -0.64 -21.85 -16.69
N GLN A 157 -0.52 -23.12 -16.34
CA GLN A 157 0.02 -24.12 -17.25
C GLN A 157 -0.90 -24.04 -18.47
N GLY A 158 -0.43 -23.35 -19.50
CA GLY A 158 -1.01 -23.48 -20.82
C GLY A 158 -0.74 -24.89 -21.28
N ASP A 159 -1.81 -25.67 -21.43
CA ASP A 159 -1.86 -26.81 -22.33
C ASP A 159 -1.79 -26.31 -23.79
#